data_AF-A0A914P0C5-F1
#
_entry.id   AF-A0A914P0C5-F1
#
_cell.length_a   1.000
_cell.length_b   1.000
_cell.length_c   1.000
_cell.angle_alpha   90.00
_cell.angle_beta   90.00
_cell.angle_gamma   90.00
#
_symmetry.space_group_name_H-M   'P 1'
#
loop_
_entity.id
_entity.type
_entity.pdbx_description
1 polymer ?
#
loop_
_entity_poly.entity_id
_entity_poly.type
_entity_poly.pdbx_seq_one_letter_code
_entity_poly.pdbx_strand_id
1 'polypeptide(L)'
;MVMPSKQREDMNQAIVDYLESHGYNQTASVFRQEANVVLTVDITYAVAPPDENADPARKAQSAGLLEKKWTLTIRLQQKILNLEEKLKQVEKEAVYGGSTISRDNRRVQEDWIPRPPERYQLTDHRLPVTKVIFHPLFNLVASSSEDCTIK
;
A
#
# COMPACT_ATOMS: atom_id res chain seq x y z
N MET A 1 -15.79 6.06 17.78
CA MET A 1 -16.30 6.12 16.39
C MET A 1 -17.80 5.89 16.45
N VAL A 2 -18.62 6.90 16.12
CA VAL A 2 -20.08 6.76 16.11
C VAL A 2 -20.52 6.45 14.69
N MET A 3 -21.26 5.35 14.48
CA MET A 3 -21.78 5.01 13.16
C MET A 3 -22.97 5.92 12.79
N PRO A 4 -22.95 6.53 11.59
CA PRO A 4 -24.09 7.25 11.01
C PRO A 4 -25.36 6.40 11.03
N SER A 5 -26.52 7.03 11.25
CA SER A 5 -27.82 6.35 11.35
C SER A 5 -28.12 5.46 10.16
N LYS A 6 -27.90 5.95 8.93
CA LYS A 6 -28.10 5.19 7.70
C LYS A 6 -27.23 3.93 7.60
N GLN A 7 -25.95 4.04 7.97
CA GLN A 7 -25.05 2.87 7.98
C GLN A 7 -25.47 1.83 9.01
N ARG A 8 -26.05 2.27 10.12
CA ARG A 8 -26.58 1.39 11.16
C ARG A 8 -27.82 0.65 10.68
N GLU A 9 -28.73 1.33 10.01
CA GLU A 9 -29.93 0.72 9.40
C GLU A 9 -29.55 -0.31 8.33
N ASP A 10 -28.65 0.05 7.40
CA ASP A 10 -28.15 -0.87 6.37
C ASP A 10 -27.47 -2.12 6.98
N MET A 11 -26.73 -1.93 8.08
CA MET A 11 -26.08 -3.04 8.79
C MET A 11 -27.11 -3.93 9.49
N ASN A 12 -28.11 -3.34 10.16
CA ASN A 12 -29.17 -4.09 10.83
C ASN A 12 -29.99 -4.90 9.82
N GLN A 13 -30.30 -4.35 8.64
CA GLN A 13 -30.97 -5.08 7.56
C GLN A 13 -30.13 -6.26 7.07
N ALA A 14 -28.83 -6.07 6.85
CA ALA A 14 -27.93 -7.16 6.43
C ALA A 14 -27.82 -8.28 7.49
N ILE A 15 -27.92 -7.95 8.78
CA ILE A 15 -27.94 -8.94 9.88
C ILE A 15 -29.25 -9.74 9.86
N VAL A 16 -30.39 -9.08 9.65
CA VAL A 16 -31.69 -9.78 9.54
C VAL A 16 -31.66 -10.77 8.36
N ASP A 17 -31.21 -10.32 7.18
CA ASP A 17 -31.09 -11.15 5.98
C ASP A 17 -30.14 -12.35 6.20
N TYR A 18 -29.04 -12.14 6.94
CA TYR A 18 -28.12 -13.21 7.34
C TYR A 18 -28.79 -14.25 8.24
N LEU A 19 -29.51 -13.79 9.27
CA LEU A 19 -30.19 -14.67 10.22
C LEU A 19 -31.30 -15.49 9.54
N GLU A 20 -32.09 -14.88 8.66
CA GLU A 20 -33.13 -15.57 7.90
C GLU A 20 -32.54 -16.61 6.93
N SER A 21 -31.47 -16.25 6.21
CA SER A 21 -30.81 -17.17 5.25
C SER A 21 -30.14 -18.38 5.90
N HIS A 22 -29.73 -18.28 7.17
CA HIS A 22 -29.11 -19.37 7.93
C HIS A 22 -30.11 -20.13 8.84
N GLY A 23 -31.40 -19.80 8.76
CA GLY A 23 -32.46 -20.51 9.50
C GLY A 23 -32.67 -20.07 10.95
N TYR A 24 -32.04 -18.96 11.38
CA TYR A 24 -32.19 -18.38 12.73
C TYR A 24 -33.45 -17.50 12.85
N ASN A 25 -34.61 -18.06 12.47
CA ASN A 25 -35.86 -17.30 12.28
C ASN A 25 -36.40 -16.65 13.58
N GLN A 26 -36.28 -17.32 14.72
CA GLN A 26 -36.73 -16.76 16.01
C GLN A 26 -35.90 -15.53 16.40
N THR A 27 -34.58 -15.64 16.28
CA THR A 27 -33.64 -14.54 16.54
C THR A 27 -33.83 -13.39 15.56
N ALA A 28 -34.05 -13.70 14.27
CA ALA A 28 -34.35 -12.68 13.25
C ALA A 28 -35.61 -11.88 13.61
N SER A 29 -36.67 -12.55 14.05
CA SER A 29 -37.94 -11.91 14.45
C SER A 29 -37.76 -10.97 15.64
N VAL A 30 -37.08 -11.42 16.69
CA VAL A 30 -36.80 -10.59 17.89
C VAL A 30 -35.90 -9.41 17.53
N PHE A 31 -34.80 -9.65 16.82
CA PHE A 31 -33.84 -8.62 16.44
C PHE A 31 -34.49 -7.55 15.55
N ARG A 32 -35.40 -7.94 14.66
CA ARG A 32 -36.16 -7.00 13.81
C ARG A 32 -37.02 -6.05 14.63
N GLN A 33 -37.67 -6.54 15.69
CA GLN A 33 -38.50 -5.73 16.58
C GLN A 33 -37.64 -4.76 17.40
N GLU A 34 -36.50 -5.23 17.93
CA GLU A 34 -35.60 -4.41 18.74
C GLU A 34 -34.87 -3.35 17.92
N ALA A 35 -34.42 -3.71 16.72
CA ALA A 35 -33.67 -2.82 15.84
C ALA A 35 -34.56 -1.84 15.05
N ASN A 36 -35.89 -1.92 15.25
CA ASN A 36 -36.91 -1.15 14.52
C ASN A 36 -36.66 -1.17 13.00
N VAL A 37 -36.26 -2.33 12.49
CA VAL A 37 -35.98 -2.55 11.06
C VAL A 37 -37.33 -2.64 10.38
N VAL A 38 -37.88 -1.47 10.04
CA VAL A 38 -39.05 -1.34 9.18
C VAL A 38 -38.69 -2.02 7.87
N LEU A 39 -39.56 -2.92 7.38
CA LEU A 39 -39.51 -3.35 5.98
C LEU A 39 -39.45 -2.11 5.11
N THR A 40 -38.28 -1.78 4.60
CA THR A 40 -38.18 -0.91 3.43
C THR A 40 -38.63 -1.75 2.22
N VAL A 41 -39.90 -2.14 2.23
CA VAL A 41 -40.70 -2.08 1.00
C VAL A 41 -41.02 -0.60 0.86
N ASP A 42 -40.10 0.13 0.25
CA ASP A 42 -40.29 1.44 -0.38
C ASP A 42 -41.38 2.36 0.23
N ILE A 43 -41.25 2.80 1.48
CA ILE A 43 -42.08 3.92 2.01
C ILE A 43 -41.48 5.29 1.66
N THR A 44 -40.93 5.44 0.43
CA THR A 44 -40.66 6.76 -0.15
C THR A 44 -41.43 7.05 -1.43
N TYR A 45 -42.27 6.12 -1.91
CA TYR A 45 -43.21 6.44 -2.99
C TYR A 45 -44.58 5.81 -2.71
N ALA A 46 -45.46 6.61 -2.09
CA ALA A 46 -46.88 6.37 -2.19
C ALA A 46 -47.29 6.43 -3.68
N VAL A 47 -47.89 5.33 -4.15
CA VAL A 47 -48.70 5.11 -5.37
C VAL A 47 -48.15 3.92 -6.19
N ALA A 48 -48.56 2.71 -5.81
CA ALA A 48 -49.04 1.65 -6.70
C ALA A 48 -49.33 0.37 -5.87
N PRO A 49 -50.25 -0.51 -6.31
CA PRO A 49 -50.65 -1.73 -5.59
C PRO A 49 -49.48 -2.73 -5.47
N PRO A 50 -49.60 -3.76 -4.61
CA PRO A 50 -48.53 -4.73 -4.39
C PRO A 50 -48.29 -5.52 -5.67
N ASP A 51 -47.25 -5.16 -6.42
CA ASP A 51 -46.77 -5.98 -7.51
C ASP A 51 -46.04 -7.17 -6.89
N GLU A 52 -46.60 -8.36 -7.09
CA GLU A 52 -46.07 -9.66 -6.68
C GLU A 52 -44.67 -9.96 -7.28
N ASN A 53 -44.14 -9.06 -8.12
CA ASN A 53 -42.83 -9.12 -8.74
C ASN A 53 -41.86 -8.09 -8.14
N ALA A 54 -41.60 -8.14 -6.84
CA ALA A 54 -40.40 -7.50 -6.30
C ALA A 54 -39.17 -8.17 -6.95
N ASP A 55 -38.47 -7.44 -7.83
CA ASP A 55 -37.31 -7.90 -8.59
C ASP A 55 -36.44 -8.90 -7.78
N PRO A 56 -36.32 -10.17 -8.20
CA PRO A 56 -35.48 -11.15 -7.50
C PRO A 56 -34.01 -10.71 -7.45
N ALA A 57 -33.61 -9.77 -8.31
CA ALA A 57 -32.30 -9.16 -8.33
C ALA A 57 -32.00 -8.28 -7.09
N ARG A 58 -32.99 -7.60 -6.50
CA ARG A 58 -32.77 -6.72 -5.33
C ARG A 58 -32.62 -7.52 -4.04
N LYS A 59 -33.45 -8.54 -3.83
CA LYS A 59 -33.27 -9.52 -2.75
C LYS A 59 -31.97 -10.33 -2.91
N ALA A 60 -31.55 -10.64 -4.13
CA ALA A 60 -30.28 -11.32 -4.37
C ALA A 60 -29.03 -10.44 -4.09
N GLN A 61 -29.16 -9.11 -4.18
CA GLN A 61 -28.08 -8.19 -3.81
C GLN A 61 -27.91 -8.05 -2.29
N SER A 62 -29.00 -8.16 -1.52
CA SER A 62 -28.94 -8.15 -0.05
C SER A 62 -28.62 -9.54 0.53
N ALA A 63 -28.99 -10.61 -0.18
CA ALA A 63 -28.61 -11.98 0.17
C ALA A 63 -27.09 -12.19 0.11
N GLY A 64 -26.53 -12.62 1.25
CA GLY A 64 -25.09 -12.87 1.38
C GLY A 64 -24.22 -11.62 1.50
N LEU A 65 -24.83 -10.43 1.70
CA LEU A 65 -24.10 -9.16 1.75
C LEU A 65 -23.13 -9.08 2.94
N LEU A 66 -23.54 -9.63 4.10
CA LEU A 66 -22.75 -9.60 5.32
C LEU A 66 -21.48 -10.47 5.17
N GLU A 67 -21.63 -11.66 4.60
CA GLU A 67 -20.58 -12.65 4.34
C GLU A 67 -19.60 -12.15 3.28
N LYS A 68 -20.12 -11.54 2.21
CA LYS A 68 -19.29 -10.86 1.19
C LYS A 68 -18.49 -9.74 1.83
N LYS A 69 -19.10 -8.85 2.63
CA LYS A 69 -18.38 -7.77 3.31
C LYS A 69 -17.34 -8.30 4.30
N TRP A 70 -17.67 -9.35 5.05
CA TRP A 70 -16.77 -9.98 6.02
C TRP A 70 -15.50 -10.54 5.33
N THR A 71 -15.69 -11.39 4.33
CA THR A 71 -14.58 -11.99 3.57
C THR A 71 -13.77 -10.94 2.82
N LEU A 72 -14.42 -9.95 2.21
CA LEU A 72 -13.74 -8.85 1.53
C LEU A 72 -12.94 -7.98 2.49
N THR A 73 -13.44 -7.70 3.69
CA THR A 73 -12.72 -6.88 4.68
C THR A 73 -11.39 -7.51 5.05
N ILE A 74 -11.38 -8.81 5.35
CA ILE A 74 -10.15 -9.56 5.66
C ILE A 74 -9.18 -9.52 4.46
N ARG A 75 -9.69 -9.77 3.25
CA ARG A 75 -8.88 -9.77 2.03
C ARG A 75 -8.30 -8.39 1.72
N LEU A 76 -9.07 -7.33 1.94
CA LEU A 76 -8.64 -5.95 1.73
C LEU A 76 -7.61 -5.54 2.76
N GLN A 77 -7.77 -5.90 4.03
CA GLN A 77 -6.78 -5.68 5.08
C GLN A 77 -5.45 -6.37 4.75
N GLN A 78 -5.48 -7.63 4.32
CA GLN A 78 -4.28 -8.33 3.84
C GLN A 78 -3.64 -7.64 2.63
N LYS A 79 -4.46 -7.19 1.67
CA LYS A 79 -3.96 -6.47 0.48
C LYS A 79 -3.33 -5.13 0.86
N ILE A 80 -3.92 -4.38 1.79
CA ILE A 80 -3.39 -3.11 2.30
C ILE A 80 -2.03 -3.36 2.94
N LEU A 81 -1.93 -4.34 3.85
CA LEU A 81 -0.66 -4.68 4.50
C LEU A 81 0.43 -5.06 3.49
N ASN A 82 0.09 -5.90 2.51
CA ASN A 82 1.03 -6.29 1.45
C ASN A 82 1.47 -5.09 0.58
N LEU A 83 0.57 -4.13 0.34
CA LEU A 83 0.88 -2.92 -0.44
C LEU A 83 1.73 -1.94 0.38
N GLU A 84 1.45 -1.77 1.66
CA GLU A 84 2.27 -0.97 2.58
C GLU A 84 3.69 -1.53 2.71
N GLU A 85 3.84 -2.86 2.77
CA GLU A 85 5.15 -3.51 2.78
C GLU A 85 5.92 -3.28 1.47
N LYS A 86 5.25 -3.44 0.33
CA LYS A 86 5.85 -3.14 -0.99
C LYS A 86 6.25 -1.68 -1.12
N LEU A 87 5.40 -0.76 -0.69
CA LEU A 87 5.72 0.68 -0.68
C LEU A 87 6.97 0.96 0.15
N LYS A 88 7.03 0.38 1.36
CA LYS A 88 8.20 0.52 2.25
C LYS A 88 9.46 -0.09 1.64
N GLN A 89 9.35 -1.16 0.87
CA GLN A 89 10.47 -1.75 0.16
C GLN A 89 10.94 -0.86 -0.99
N VAL A 90 10.02 -0.36 -1.82
CA VAL A 90 10.32 0.56 -2.92
C VAL A 90 10.89 1.88 -2.40
N GLU A 91 10.36 2.43 -1.32
CA GLU A 91 10.88 3.65 -0.69
C GLU A 91 12.30 3.45 -0.18
N LYS A 92 12.60 2.31 0.46
CA LYS A 92 13.97 1.94 0.79
C LYS A 92 14.82 1.88 -0.47
N GLU A 93 14.40 1.13 -1.48
CA GLU A 93 15.16 0.98 -2.73
C GLU A 93 15.37 2.31 -3.46
N ALA A 94 14.43 3.26 -3.39
CA ALA A 94 14.57 4.60 -3.94
C ALA A 94 15.57 5.45 -3.14
N VAL A 95 15.54 5.37 -1.81
CA VAL A 95 16.54 6.01 -0.93
C VAL A 95 17.94 5.40 -1.12
N TYR A 96 18.01 4.09 -1.38
CA TYR A 96 19.26 3.38 -1.69
C TYR A 96 19.54 3.28 -3.21
N GLY A 97 18.77 4.01 -4.02
CA GLY A 97 18.58 3.83 -5.47
C GLY A 97 19.71 4.36 -6.33
N GLY A 98 20.83 3.66 -6.27
CA GLY A 98 22.00 3.86 -7.13
C GLY A 98 23.22 3.06 -6.69
N SER A 99 23.16 2.38 -5.55
CA SER A 99 24.27 1.59 -5.02
C SER A 99 23.80 0.16 -4.82
N THR A 100 24.21 -0.75 -5.71
CA THR A 100 24.09 -2.21 -5.54
C THR A 100 25.00 -2.71 -4.43
N ILE A 101 25.04 -2.03 -3.29
CA ILE A 101 25.96 -2.38 -2.23
C ILE A 101 25.14 -2.74 -1.00
N SER A 102 25.11 -4.06 -0.81
CA SER A 102 24.60 -4.83 0.31
C SER A 102 24.65 -4.07 1.63
N ARG A 103 23.72 -4.36 2.55
CA ARG A 103 23.62 -3.79 3.91
C ARG A 103 24.92 -3.71 4.72
N ASP A 104 25.95 -4.45 4.34
CA ASP A 104 27.33 -4.36 4.88
C ASP A 104 28.04 -3.03 4.55
N ASN A 105 27.56 -2.31 3.52
CA ASN A 105 28.22 -1.13 2.96
C ASN A 105 27.80 0.19 3.58
N ARG A 106 26.94 0.19 4.60
CA ARG A 106 26.61 1.42 5.33
C ARG A 106 27.81 1.95 6.11
N ARG A 107 28.76 1.07 6.48
CA ARG A 107 30.07 1.46 7.02
C ARG A 107 30.98 2.07 5.96
N VAL A 108 30.82 1.62 4.73
CA VAL A 108 31.72 1.94 3.62
C VAL A 108 31.49 3.34 3.06
N GLN A 109 30.32 3.96 3.26
CA GLN A 109 30.08 5.34 2.82
C GLN A 109 30.96 6.37 3.58
N GLU A 110 31.34 6.09 4.84
CA GLU A 110 32.32 6.88 5.61
C GLU A 110 33.79 6.49 5.32
N ASP A 111 34.01 5.36 4.65
CA ASP A 111 35.33 4.85 4.26
C ASP A 111 35.75 5.29 2.84
N TRP A 112 34.85 5.94 2.08
CA TRP A 112 35.16 6.45 0.73
C TRP A 112 35.93 7.76 0.73
N ILE A 113 36.11 8.36 1.90
CA ILE A 113 36.93 9.56 2.06
C ILE A 113 38.38 9.08 2.21
N PRO A 114 39.31 9.44 1.30
CA PRO A 114 40.72 9.11 1.47
C PRO A 114 41.21 9.66 2.82
N ARG A 115 41.60 8.76 3.73
CA ARG A 115 42.14 9.13 5.04
C ARG A 115 43.66 9.11 4.96
N PRO A 116 44.36 10.06 5.60
CA PRO A 116 45.79 9.95 5.79
C PRO A 116 46.11 8.72 6.67
N PRO A 117 47.24 8.03 6.44
CA PRO A 117 48.25 8.32 5.41
C PRO A 117 47.85 7.80 4.02
N GLU A 118 48.17 8.57 2.99
CA GLU A 118 47.99 8.16 1.59
C GLU A 118 48.79 6.90 1.25
N ARG A 119 48.19 6.01 0.46
CA ARG A 119 48.85 4.76 0.05
C ARG A 119 49.89 4.97 -1.05
N TYR A 120 49.67 5.96 -1.91
CA TYR A 120 50.53 6.29 -3.04
C TYR A 120 50.60 7.80 -3.22
N GLN A 121 51.78 8.30 -3.54
CA GLN A 121 52.02 9.70 -3.89
C GLN A 121 52.63 9.74 -5.30
N LEU A 122 51.95 10.39 -6.23
CA LEU A 122 52.41 10.55 -7.62
C LEU A 122 52.97 11.97 -7.80
N THR A 123 54.25 12.08 -8.14
CA THR A 123 54.95 13.37 -8.32
C THR A 123 55.64 13.41 -9.66
N ASP A 124 54.97 13.98 -10.67
CA ASP A 124 55.59 14.09 -12.01
C ASP A 124 55.20 15.37 -12.78
N HIS A 125 54.09 16.03 -12.43
CA HIS A 125 53.76 17.33 -13.00
C HIS A 125 54.62 18.45 -12.41
N ARG A 126 55.02 19.41 -13.26
CA ARG A 126 55.82 20.58 -12.86
C ARG A 126 54.97 21.76 -12.41
N LEU A 127 53.71 21.79 -12.86
CA LEU A 127 52.73 22.82 -12.55
C LEU A 127 51.46 22.17 -11.93
N PRO A 128 50.51 22.97 -11.42
CA PRO A 128 49.30 22.44 -10.80
C PRO A 128 48.49 21.51 -11.70
N VAL A 129 48.00 20.43 -11.11
CA VAL A 129 47.09 19.47 -11.76
C VAL A 129 45.69 20.07 -11.83
N THR A 130 45.11 20.13 -13.01
CA THR A 130 43.80 20.75 -13.27
C THR A 130 42.66 19.73 -13.33
N LYS A 131 42.96 18.49 -13.73
CA LYS A 131 41.97 17.41 -13.82
C LYS A 131 42.60 16.04 -13.67
N VAL A 132 41.86 15.13 -13.02
CA VAL A 132 42.23 13.72 -12.85
C VAL A 132 41.01 12.84 -13.19
N ILE A 133 41.20 11.78 -13.96
CA ILE A 133 40.15 10.82 -14.33
C ILE A 133 40.67 9.40 -14.13
N PHE A 134 39.83 8.54 -13.53
CA PHE A 134 40.08 7.11 -13.41
C PHE A 134 39.46 6.35 -14.57
N HIS A 135 40.16 5.35 -15.09
CA HIS A 135 39.57 4.42 -16.05
C HIS A 135 38.50 3.56 -15.35
N PRO A 136 37.30 3.38 -15.94
CA PRO A 136 36.18 2.73 -15.26
C PRO A 136 36.41 1.24 -14.95
N LEU A 137 37.34 0.60 -15.65
CA LEU A 137 37.60 -0.85 -15.56
C LEU A 137 39.03 -1.22 -15.15
N PHE A 138 39.99 -0.30 -15.27
CA PHE A 138 41.40 -0.61 -15.07
C PHE A 138 41.96 0.33 -14.01
N ASN A 139 42.99 -0.13 -13.31
CA ASN A 139 43.72 0.68 -12.33
C ASN A 139 44.67 1.66 -13.05
N LEU A 140 44.10 2.49 -13.93
CA LEU A 140 44.77 3.54 -14.67
C LEU A 140 44.14 4.87 -14.29
N VAL A 141 45.00 5.86 -14.12
CA VAL A 141 44.61 7.24 -13.85
C VAL A 141 45.26 8.12 -14.90
N ALA A 142 44.50 9.05 -15.45
CA ALA A 142 45.01 10.10 -16.33
C ALA A 142 44.92 11.43 -15.58
N SER A 143 46.01 12.17 -15.59
CA SER A 143 46.18 13.46 -14.94
C SER A 143 46.59 14.52 -15.97
N SER A 144 46.02 15.71 -15.87
CA SER A 144 46.33 16.85 -16.75
C SER A 144 46.73 18.07 -15.93
N SER A 145 47.68 18.85 -16.44
CA SER A 145 48.35 19.92 -15.71
C SER A 145 48.57 21.15 -16.59
N GLU A 146 48.80 22.30 -15.96
CA GLU A 146 49.13 23.57 -16.62
C GLU A 146 50.50 23.55 -17.34
N ASP A 147 51.32 22.53 -17.13
CA ASP A 147 52.59 22.31 -17.87
C ASP A 147 52.39 21.74 -19.28
N CYS A 148 51.15 21.75 -19.78
CA CYS A 148 50.75 21.22 -21.08
C CYS A 148 51.06 19.72 -21.25
N THR A 149 51.09 18.95 -20.15
CA THR A 149 51.29 17.50 -20.19
C THR A 149 50.06 16.73 -19.69
N ILE A 150 49.88 15.54 -20.25
CA ILE A 150 48.94 14.52 -19.75
C ILE A 150 49.77 13.30 -19.36
N LYS A 151 49.59 12.84 -18.13
CA LYS A 151 50.33 11.71 -17.55
C LYS A 151 49.39 10.68 -16.99
#